data_AF-A0A1F9D342-F1
#
_entry.id   AF-A0A1F9D342-F1
#
_cell.length_a   1.000
_cell.length_b   1.000
_cell.length_c   1.000
_cell.angle_alpha   90.00
_cell.angle_beta   90.00
_cell.angle_gamma   90.00
#
_symmetry.space_group_name_H-M   'P 1'
#
loop_
_entity.id
_entity.type
_entity.pdbx_description
1 polymer ?
#
loop_
_entity_poly.entity_id
_entity_poly.type
_entity_poly.pdbx_seq_one_letter_code
_entity_poly.pdbx_strand_id
1 'polypeptide(L)'
;MMIKGTMLSLSFFFIILMIFPSLSWSQKADPTLLDFKVQAMYRAAKLTWKVKEGFKSGLVVQILRADTFEEGPYKEVDVVNLTSGKNSYEYVDKTMGAESKYYYKLILKETDESLGPIPTRPFFSPPATHYQPPVPGQPSHSILNLFSLTYRT
;
A
#
# COMPACT_ATOMS: atom_id res chain seq x y z
N MET A 1 -40.11 -60.03 -18.43
CA MET A 1 -38.77 -60.06 -19.03
C MET A 1 -38.36 -58.62 -19.31
N MET A 2 -37.19 -58.21 -18.81
CA MET A 2 -36.40 -57.00 -19.18
C MET A 2 -37.05 -55.62 -18.87
N ILE A 3 -36.79 -55.03 -17.70
CA ILE A 3 -35.62 -54.25 -17.23
C ILE A 3 -35.86 -52.74 -17.39
N LYS A 4 -35.90 -52.08 -16.23
CA LYS A 4 -36.10 -50.66 -15.94
C LYS A 4 -35.05 -49.79 -16.64
N GLY A 5 -35.51 -48.86 -17.47
CA GLY A 5 -34.68 -47.83 -18.09
C GLY A 5 -34.50 -46.61 -17.18
N THR A 6 -33.29 -46.47 -16.64
CA THR A 6 -32.56 -45.20 -16.51
C THR A 6 -33.26 -44.02 -15.81
N MET A 7 -33.30 -44.07 -14.47
CA MET A 7 -33.22 -42.89 -13.61
C MET A 7 -31.77 -42.72 -13.17
N LEU A 8 -30.93 -42.07 -13.99
CA LEU A 8 -29.58 -41.70 -13.57
C LEU A 8 -29.10 -40.44 -14.29
N SER A 9 -29.73 -39.30 -14.00
CA SER A 9 -29.18 -38.02 -14.42
C SER A 9 -29.65 -36.92 -13.48
N LEU A 10 -29.27 -36.99 -12.20
CA LEU A 10 -29.42 -35.83 -11.30
C LEU A 10 -28.52 -35.89 -10.04
N SER A 11 -27.39 -36.62 -10.05
CA SER A 11 -26.60 -36.83 -8.83
C SER A 11 -25.18 -36.25 -8.86
N PHE A 12 -24.73 -35.68 -9.99
CA PHE A 12 -23.36 -35.15 -10.07
C PHE A 12 -23.21 -33.66 -9.71
N PHE A 13 -24.31 -32.91 -9.55
CA PHE A 13 -24.22 -31.47 -9.24
C PHE A 13 -24.08 -31.15 -7.74
N PHE A 14 -24.32 -32.12 -6.85
CA PHE A 14 -24.30 -31.88 -5.39
C PHE A 14 -22.93 -32.11 -4.73
N ILE A 15 -21.99 -32.78 -5.39
CA ILE A 15 -20.70 -33.16 -4.76
C ILE A 15 -19.67 -32.01 -4.79
N ILE A 16 -19.81 -31.03 -5.68
CA ILE A 16 -18.85 -29.91 -5.78
C ILE A 16 -19.04 -28.85 -4.68
N LEU A 17 -20.16 -28.85 -3.94
CA LEU A 17 -20.38 -27.84 -2.89
C LEU A 17 -19.67 -28.15 -1.56
N MET A 18 -19.13 -29.36 -1.37
CA MET A 18 -18.54 -29.81 -0.09
C MET A 18 -17.02 -29.58 0.03
N ILE A 19 -16.37 -28.96 -0.97
CA ILE A 19 -14.92 -28.66 -0.98
C ILE A 19 -14.67 -27.14 -0.96
N PHE A 20 -15.67 -26.34 -0.62
CA PHE A 20 -15.39 -24.97 -0.22
C PHE A 20 -15.01 -25.04 1.26
N PRO A 21 -13.72 -24.84 1.65
CA PRO A 21 -13.44 -24.52 3.04
C PRO A 21 -14.37 -23.37 3.37
N SER A 22 -15.14 -23.52 4.45
CA SER A 22 -16.04 -22.50 4.96
C SER A 22 -15.37 -21.15 4.75
N LEU A 23 -15.90 -20.36 3.82
CA LEU A 23 -15.55 -18.96 3.73
C LEU A 23 -15.99 -18.43 5.08
N SER A 24 -15.05 -18.40 6.02
CA SER A 24 -15.25 -17.84 7.34
C SER A 24 -15.53 -16.40 7.02
N TRP A 25 -16.83 -16.10 6.89
CA TRP A 25 -17.34 -14.76 6.93
C TRP A 25 -16.81 -14.26 8.25
N SER A 26 -15.66 -13.60 8.19
CA SER A 26 -15.06 -12.95 9.33
C SER A 26 -16.18 -12.05 9.81
N GLN A 27 -16.81 -12.41 10.93
CA GLN A 27 -17.64 -11.49 11.68
C GLN A 27 -16.65 -10.40 12.05
N LYS A 28 -16.53 -9.41 11.17
CA LYS A 28 -15.61 -8.30 11.35
C LYS A 28 -16.23 -7.54 12.50
N ALA A 29 -15.73 -7.83 13.69
CA ALA A 29 -15.96 -7.00 14.85
C ALA A 29 -15.75 -5.55 14.40
N ASP A 30 -16.58 -4.67 14.92
CA ASP A 30 -16.55 -3.27 14.54
C ASP A 30 -15.11 -2.72 14.69
N PRO A 31 -14.47 -2.27 13.59
CA PRO A 31 -13.03 -1.99 13.58
C PRO A 31 -12.68 -0.88 14.57
N THR A 32 -11.62 -1.09 15.33
CA THR A 32 -11.09 -0.11 16.28
C THR A 32 -10.29 0.97 15.56
N LEU A 33 -9.58 0.60 14.50
CA LEU A 33 -8.80 1.51 13.67
C LEU A 33 -9.65 1.99 12.49
N LEU A 34 -9.65 3.29 12.24
CA LEU A 34 -10.48 3.95 11.23
C LEU A 34 -9.65 4.95 10.42
N ASP A 35 -10.15 5.33 9.23
CA ASP A 35 -9.63 6.44 8.42
C ASP A 35 -8.11 6.45 8.18
N PHE A 36 -7.48 5.28 8.01
CA PHE A 36 -6.05 5.23 7.74
C PHE A 36 -5.72 5.86 6.37
N LYS A 37 -4.81 6.83 6.39
CA LYS A 37 -4.34 7.57 5.22
C LYS A 37 -2.83 7.72 5.28
N VAL A 38 -2.22 7.74 4.10
CA VAL A 38 -0.80 7.98 3.92
C VAL A 38 -0.62 9.13 2.94
N GLN A 39 0.08 10.17 3.37
CA GLN A 39 0.42 11.32 2.57
C GLN A 39 1.92 11.33 2.28
N ALA A 40 2.27 11.33 1.00
CA ALA A 40 3.66 11.50 0.58
C ALA A 40 4.17 12.90 0.96
N MET A 41 5.41 12.96 1.44
CA MET A 41 6.14 14.19 1.74
C MET A 41 7.52 14.14 1.07
N TYR A 42 8.29 15.22 1.18
CA TYR A 42 9.68 15.24 0.72
C TYR A 42 10.54 14.30 1.58
N ARG A 43 11.02 13.19 0.98
CA ARG A 43 11.81 12.15 1.67
C ARG A 43 11.17 11.62 2.96
N ALA A 44 9.84 11.67 3.03
CA ALA A 44 9.08 11.27 4.20
C ALA A 44 7.65 10.87 3.80
N ALA A 45 6.92 10.25 4.73
CA ALA A 45 5.48 10.05 4.61
C ALA A 45 4.81 10.36 5.94
N LYS A 46 3.69 11.07 5.86
CA LYS A 46 2.82 11.31 6.99
C LYS A 46 1.69 10.30 6.98
N LEU A 47 1.61 9.50 8.02
CA LEU A 47 0.54 8.56 8.27
C LEU A 47 -0.44 9.20 9.24
N THR A 48 -1.73 9.10 8.94
CA THR A 48 -2.80 9.53 9.84
C THR A 48 -3.86 8.46 9.93
N TRP A 49 -4.38 8.25 11.13
CA TRP A 49 -5.48 7.33 11.36
C TRP A 49 -6.32 7.81 12.53
N LYS A 50 -7.55 7.33 12.58
CA LYS A 50 -8.46 7.54 13.70
C LYS A 50 -8.66 6.25 14.47
N VAL A 51 -9.14 6.40 15.69
CA VAL A 51 -9.52 5.30 16.56
C VAL A 51 -10.97 5.53 16.98
N LYS A 52 -11.74 4.45 17.00
CA LYS A 52 -13.13 4.47 17.46
C LYS A 52 -13.21 5.02 18.89
N GLU A 53 -14.22 5.84 19.15
CA GLU A 53 -14.46 6.38 20.50
C GLU A 53 -14.85 5.27 21.48
N GLY A 54 -14.42 5.39 22.74
CA GLY A 54 -14.70 4.40 23.78
C GLY A 54 -13.80 3.16 23.76
N PHE A 55 -12.66 3.19 23.06
CA PHE A 55 -11.66 2.13 23.13
C PHE A 55 -11.02 2.04 24.53
N LYS A 56 -10.54 0.85 24.90
CA LYS A 56 -9.84 0.62 26.17
C LYS A 56 -8.45 1.25 26.12
N SER A 57 -7.99 1.89 27.20
CA SER A 57 -6.61 2.37 27.29
C SER A 57 -5.62 1.20 27.26
N GLY A 58 -4.42 1.44 26.71
CA GLY A 58 -3.34 0.45 26.66
C GLY A 58 -3.31 -0.40 25.39
N LEU A 59 -4.10 -0.06 24.37
CA LEU A 59 -3.96 -0.66 23.04
C LEU A 59 -2.72 -0.13 22.33
N VAL A 60 -2.10 -0.99 21.51
CA VAL A 60 -0.82 -0.70 20.86
C VAL A 60 -0.92 -0.90 19.35
N VAL A 61 -0.62 0.15 18.59
CA VAL A 61 -0.58 0.12 17.13
C VAL A 61 0.86 -0.04 16.66
N GLN A 62 1.12 -1.09 15.88
CA GLN A 62 2.36 -1.25 15.12
C GLN A 62 2.23 -0.59 13.76
N ILE A 63 3.25 0.17 13.40
CA ILE A 63 3.40 0.76 12.08
C ILE A 63 4.41 -0.09 11.32
N LEU A 64 3.94 -0.73 10.25
CA LEU A 64 4.73 -1.62 9.43
C LEU A 64 4.92 -1.01 8.04
N ARG A 65 6.12 -1.17 7.48
CA ARG A 65 6.47 -0.72 6.14
C ARG A 65 7.09 -1.86 5.35
N ALA A 66 6.62 -2.05 4.12
CA ALA A 66 7.28 -2.86 3.12
C ALA A 66 7.89 -1.97 2.03
N ASP A 67 9.05 -2.41 1.55
CA ASP A 67 9.75 -1.79 0.43
C ASP A 67 9.33 -2.52 -0.85
N THR A 68 9.09 -1.78 -1.95
CA THR A 68 8.90 -2.32 -3.31
C THR A 68 7.61 -3.11 -3.57
N PHE A 69 7.20 -4.02 -2.68
CA PHE A 69 6.08 -4.95 -2.88
C PHE A 69 4.98 -4.78 -1.84
N GLU A 70 3.74 -5.05 -2.24
CA GLU A 70 2.56 -4.91 -1.39
C GLU A 70 2.43 -6.07 -0.39
N GLU A 71 2.91 -7.25 -0.78
CA GLU A 71 2.83 -8.48 0.00
C GLU A 71 3.88 -8.52 1.11
N GLY A 72 4.92 -7.70 1.01
CA GLY A 72 6.03 -7.64 1.95
C GLY A 72 7.39 -8.00 1.33
N PRO A 73 8.42 -8.21 2.16
CA PRO A 73 8.39 -8.34 3.61
C PRO A 73 8.12 -7.01 4.34
N TYR A 74 7.26 -7.04 5.35
CA TYR A 74 7.00 -5.89 6.21
C TYR A 74 7.99 -5.84 7.37
N LYS A 75 8.51 -4.64 7.64
CA LYS A 75 9.35 -4.32 8.80
C LYS A 75 8.60 -3.37 9.72
N GLU A 76 8.73 -3.57 11.02
CA GLU A 76 8.25 -2.60 11.99
C GLU A 76 9.10 -1.33 11.91
N VAL A 77 8.43 -0.19 11.77
CA VAL A 77 9.08 1.13 11.73
C VAL A 77 8.87 1.86 13.06
N ASP A 78 7.69 1.73 13.65
CA ASP A 78 7.40 2.33 14.95
C ASP A 78 6.21 1.65 15.65
N VAL A 79 6.05 1.96 16.93
CA VAL A 79 4.97 1.46 17.79
C VAL A 79 4.35 2.62 18.56
N VAL A 80 3.03 2.78 18.43
CA VAL A 80 2.27 3.87 19.05
C VAL A 80 1.29 3.33 20.08
N ASN A 81 1.46 3.75 21.33
CA ASN A 81 0.51 3.47 22.40
C ASN A 81 -0.70 4.40 22.29
N LEU A 82 -1.90 3.83 22.27
CA LEU A 82 -3.15 4.59 22.21
C LEU A 82 -3.57 5.04 23.61
N THR A 83 -3.89 6.32 23.72
CA THR A 83 -4.33 6.97 24.96
C THR A 83 -5.81 7.28 24.91
N SER A 84 -6.56 6.84 25.93
CA SER A 84 -7.98 7.13 26.06
C SER A 84 -8.26 8.64 25.97
N GLY A 85 -9.29 9.03 25.22
CA GLY A 85 -9.65 10.42 24.96
C GLY A 85 -9.01 11.05 23.72
N LYS A 86 -8.00 10.41 23.10
CA LYS A 86 -7.47 10.82 21.79
C LYS A 86 -7.97 9.87 20.71
N ASN A 87 -8.66 10.41 19.71
CA ASN A 87 -9.28 9.66 18.61
C ASN A 87 -8.55 9.81 17.27
N SER A 88 -7.53 10.67 17.17
CA SER A 88 -6.80 10.96 15.95
C SER A 88 -5.31 10.91 16.21
N TYR A 89 -4.58 10.16 15.39
CA TYR A 89 -3.15 9.91 15.54
C TYR A 89 -2.43 10.21 14.24
N GLU A 90 -1.18 10.63 14.39
CA GLU A 90 -0.30 10.92 13.28
C GLU A 90 1.10 10.40 13.57
N TYR A 91 1.77 9.96 12.51
CA TYR A 91 3.16 9.54 12.52
C TYR A 91 3.84 10.03 11.24
N VAL A 92 5.11 10.42 11.35
CA VAL A 92 5.89 10.86 10.19
C VAL A 92 7.12 9.99 10.06
N ASP A 93 7.14 9.15 9.03
CA ASP A 93 8.31 8.36 8.68
C ASP A 93 9.27 9.24 7.88
N LYS A 94 10.45 9.51 8.44
CA LYS A 94 11.52 10.30 7.80
C LYS A 94 12.67 9.43 7.26
N THR A 95 12.56 8.12 7.37
CA THR A 95 13.61 7.16 6.98
C THR A 95 13.45 6.68 5.54
N MET A 96 12.61 7.35 4.75
CA MET A 96 12.26 6.96 3.40
C MET A 96 13.29 7.45 2.38
N GLY A 97 13.73 6.55 1.50
CA GLY A 97 14.50 6.88 0.31
C GLY A 97 13.70 7.69 -0.71
N ALA A 98 14.40 8.55 -1.47
CA ALA A 98 13.80 9.55 -2.35
C ALA A 98 13.10 9.01 -3.62
N GLU A 99 13.22 7.72 -3.93
CA GLU A 99 12.76 7.17 -5.21
C GLU A 99 11.99 5.84 -5.12
N SER A 100 11.88 5.27 -3.91
CA SER A 100 11.28 3.95 -3.73
C SER A 100 9.76 4.04 -3.50
N LYS A 101 9.05 3.00 -3.94
CA LYS A 101 7.65 2.77 -3.57
C LYS A 101 7.62 2.05 -2.22
N TYR A 102 6.79 2.53 -1.32
CA TYR A 102 6.60 1.93 0.00
C TYR A 102 5.14 1.60 0.22
N TYR A 103 4.89 0.61 1.07
CA TYR A 103 3.56 0.20 1.47
C TYR A 103 3.48 0.23 2.99
N TYR A 104 2.49 0.93 3.53
CA TYR A 104 2.28 0.99 4.98
C TYR A 104 1.09 0.18 5.39
N LYS A 105 1.22 -0.49 6.54
CA LYS A 105 0.18 -1.27 7.20
C LYS A 105 0.19 -0.93 8.68
N LEU A 106 -0.98 -0.78 9.26
CA LEU A 106 -1.15 -0.68 10.71
C LEU A 106 -1.66 -2.01 11.24
N ILE A 107 -1.13 -2.48 12.36
CA ILE A 107 -1.66 -3.65 13.08
C ILE A 107 -1.91 -3.26 14.53
N LEU A 108 -3.10 -3.54 15.03
CA LEU A 108 -3.42 -3.44 16.45
C LEU A 108 -3.03 -4.75 17.13
N LYS A 109 -2.07 -4.72 18.06
CA LYS A 109 -1.49 -5.95 18.64
C LYS A 109 -2.52 -6.80 19.37
N GLU A 110 -3.47 -6.18 20.04
CA GLU A 110 -4.38 -6.86 20.95
C GLU A 110 -5.53 -7.57 20.21
N THR A 111 -5.94 -7.06 19.06
CA THR A 111 -7.07 -7.59 18.28
C THR A 111 -6.64 -8.21 16.95
N ASP A 112 -5.35 -8.12 16.60
CA ASP A 112 -4.78 -8.49 15.29
C ASP A 112 -5.50 -7.79 14.11
N GLU A 113 -6.09 -6.62 14.40
CA GLU A 113 -6.79 -5.83 13.39
C GLU A 113 -5.76 -5.10 12.51
N SER A 114 -5.82 -5.35 11.20
CA SER A 114 -4.92 -4.73 10.24
C SER A 114 -5.63 -3.72 9.33
N LEU A 115 -5.02 -2.56 9.11
CA LEU A 115 -5.42 -1.59 8.08
C LEU A 115 -4.34 -1.39 7.02
N GLY A 116 -4.79 -1.25 5.77
CA GLY A 116 -3.93 -1.19 4.59
C GLY A 116 -3.78 -2.56 3.93
N PRO A 117 -2.77 -2.73 3.05
CA PRO A 117 -1.67 -1.81 2.82
C PRO A 117 -2.02 -0.58 1.98
N ILE A 118 -1.39 0.56 2.26
CA ILE A 118 -1.54 1.79 1.47
C ILE A 118 -0.20 2.13 0.81
N PRO A 119 -0.15 2.23 -0.53
CA PRO A 119 1.08 2.60 -1.23
C PRO A 119 1.37 4.11 -1.10
N THR A 120 2.65 4.45 -1.05
CA THR A 120 3.12 5.82 -1.15
C THR A 120 4.49 5.89 -1.83
N ARG A 121 4.75 7.03 -2.47
CA ARG A 121 6.03 7.33 -3.10
C ARG A 121 6.42 8.75 -2.70
N PRO A 122 7.50 8.95 -1.93
CA PRO A 122 7.98 10.27 -1.56
C PRO A 122 8.24 11.14 -2.79
N PHE A 123 8.09 12.45 -2.62
CA PHE A 123 8.39 13.39 -3.70
C PHE A 123 9.89 13.42 -3.99
N PHE A 124 10.22 13.34 -5.28
CA PHE A 124 11.57 13.58 -5.77
C PHE A 124 11.80 15.09 -5.91
N SER A 125 12.95 15.59 -5.45
CA SER A 125 13.43 16.89 -5.94
C SER A 125 13.98 16.65 -7.34
N PRO A 126 13.48 17.34 -8.39
CA PRO A 126 14.26 17.41 -9.62
C PRO A 126 15.68 17.86 -9.27
N PRO A 127 16.71 17.36 -9.96
CA PRO A 127 18.08 17.82 -9.73
C PRO A 127 18.09 19.35 -9.78
N ALA A 128 18.78 19.99 -8.85
CA ALA A 128 18.99 21.43 -8.88
C ALA A 128 19.84 21.75 -10.11
N THR A 129 19.19 21.85 -11.27
CA THR A 129 19.80 22.44 -12.45
C THR A 129 20.03 23.90 -12.12
N HIS A 130 21.28 24.26 -11.87
CA HIS A 130 21.68 25.66 -11.83
C HIS A 130 21.36 26.25 -13.20
N TYR A 131 20.30 27.05 -13.28
CA TYR A 131 19.95 27.74 -14.52
C TYR A 131 21.11 28.66 -14.90
N GLN A 132 21.84 28.30 -15.95
CA GLN A 132 22.73 29.23 -16.62
C GLN A 132 21.92 29.89 -17.73
N PRO A 133 21.65 31.21 -17.66
CA PRO A 133 21.06 31.90 -18.79
C PRO A 133 21.98 31.71 -20.01
N PRO A 134 21.43 31.49 -21.20
CA PRO A 134 22.24 31.43 -22.41
C PRO A 134 23.02 32.73 -22.56
N VAL A 135 24.34 32.62 -22.74
CA VAL A 135 25.21 33.78 -22.98
C VAL A 135 24.82 34.36 -24.34
N PRO A 136 24.39 35.63 -24.42
CA PRO A 136 24.05 36.25 -25.69
C PRO A 136 25.23 36.19 -26.66
N GLY A 137 25.06 35.51 -27.80
CA GLY A 137 26.09 35.37 -28.83
C GLY A 137 26.88 34.05 -28.85
N GLN A 138 26.63 33.09 -27.94
CA GLN A 138 27.17 31.73 -28.10
C GLN A 138 26.23 30.85 -28.94
N PRO A 139 26.72 30.17 -30.00
CA PRO A 139 25.91 29.19 -30.72
C PRO A 139 25.61 27.98 -29.81
N SER A 140 24.33 27.61 -29.72
CA SER A 140 23.92 26.39 -29.00
C SER A 140 24.40 25.15 -29.76
N HIS A 141 25.46 24.50 -29.27
CA HIS A 141 25.98 23.26 -29.86
C HIS A 141 25.04 22.04 -29.70
N SER A 142 23.88 22.19 -29.06
CA SER A 142 22.98 21.09 -28.68
C SER A 142 21.96 20.67 -29.74
N ILE A 143 21.93 21.26 -30.94
CA ILE A 143 20.91 20.95 -31.98
C ILE A 143 21.45 20.20 -33.21
N LEU A 144 22.77 20.01 -33.36
CA LEU A 144 23.34 19.48 -34.61
C LEU A 144 23.47 17.95 -34.72
N ASN A 145 22.99 17.16 -33.75
CA ASN A 145 23.14 15.69 -33.77
C ASN A 145 21.87 14.88 -34.09
N LEU A 146 20.76 15.51 -34.51
CA LEU A 146 19.54 14.77 -34.88
C LEU A 146 19.35 14.51 -36.39
N PHE A 147 20.20 15.03 -37.28
CA PHE A 147 19.98 14.94 -38.74
C PHE A 147 21.08 14.24 -39.56
N SER A 148 22.02 13.52 -38.94
CA SER A 148 23.09 12.81 -39.68
C SER A 148 22.91 11.29 -39.77
N LEU A 149 21.67 10.79 -39.77
CA LEU A 149 21.34 9.39 -40.11
C LEU A 149 20.45 9.33 -41.35
N THR A 150 21.05 9.57 -42.51
CA THR A 150 20.64 9.15 -43.88
C THR A 150 21.52 10.01 -44.81
N TYR A 151 22.49 9.53 -45.57
CA TYR A 151 22.50 8.42 -46.52
C TYR A 151 23.95 7.94 -46.69
N ARG A 152 24.18 6.62 -46.68
CA ARG A 152 25.35 6.02 -47.32
C ARG A 152 24.97 4.62 -47.81
N THR A 153 24.60 4.54 -49.09
CA THR A 153 25.01 3.57 -50.13
C THR A 153 24.34 3.99 -51.42
#